data_AF-A0A835SNN8-F1
#
_entry.id   AF-A0A835SNN8-F1
#
_cell.length_a   1.000
_cell.length_b   1.000
_cell.length_c   1.000
_cell.angle_alpha   90.00
_cell.angle_beta   90.00
_cell.angle_gamma   90.00
#
_symmetry.space_group_name_H-M   'P 1'
#
loop_
_entity.id
_entity.type
_entity.pdbx_description
1 polymer ?
#
loop_
_entity_poly.entity_id
_entity_poly.type
_entity_poly.pdbx_seq_one_letter_code
_entity_poly.pdbx_strand_id
1 'polypeptide(L)'
;MALVEAAAAGLVVVSTAVGGVPEVLPPDMIVLTEPSAEGLLEGIECAIQRVPHQRPLEQHLRVRHMYDWNDVARRTSAVYDSVAASCRDDSLPARLARYLAAGRWVGALFSVVAVLSVLQLRLAEWWRPASAFDVAPDWCELHLHAAAASADVDTPGAGARGTRRAAGTMPTNVHGQNGAMMRR
;
A
#
# COMPACT_ATOMS: atom_id res chain seq x y z
N MET A 1 -8.05 14.79 7.81
CA MET A 1 -8.97 14.18 6.83
C MET A 1 -10.30 14.90 6.70
N ALA A 2 -10.76 15.62 7.73
CA ALA A 2 -12.08 16.27 7.74
C ALA A 2 -12.40 17.19 6.55
N LEU A 3 -11.43 17.97 6.01
CA LEU A 3 -11.70 18.89 4.90
C LEU A 3 -12.10 18.16 3.61
N VAL A 4 -11.37 17.10 3.26
CA VAL A 4 -11.63 16.30 2.04
C VAL A 4 -12.93 15.51 2.20
N GLU A 5 -13.22 14.99 3.39
CA GLU A 5 -14.47 14.31 3.70
C GLU A 5 -15.68 15.26 3.60
N ALA A 6 -15.59 16.46 4.18
CA ALA A 6 -16.63 17.47 4.08
C ALA A 6 -16.85 17.90 2.62
N ALA A 7 -15.76 18.12 1.87
CA ALA A 7 -15.84 18.43 0.46
C ALA A 7 -16.46 17.28 -0.35
N ALA A 8 -16.10 16.03 -0.06
CA ALA A 8 -16.65 14.83 -0.68
C ALA A 8 -18.13 14.61 -0.34
N ALA A 9 -18.58 15.04 0.84
CA ALA A 9 -19.99 15.08 1.20
C ALA A 9 -20.76 16.22 0.50
N GLY A 10 -20.07 17.06 -0.28
CA GLY A 10 -20.65 18.19 -1.02
C GLY A 10 -20.95 19.41 -0.16
N LEU A 11 -20.28 19.55 1.00
CA LEU A 11 -20.45 20.68 1.91
C LEU A 11 -19.55 21.86 1.52
N VAL A 12 -19.97 23.08 1.86
CA VAL A 12 -19.08 24.25 1.80
C VAL A 12 -18.07 24.14 2.94
N VAL A 13 -16.79 24.22 2.61
CA VAL A 13 -15.70 24.08 3.58
C VAL A 13 -15.13 25.45 3.91
N VAL A 14 -15.03 25.75 5.20
CA VAL A 14 -14.32 26.94 5.73
C VAL A 14 -13.15 26.44 6.57
N SER A 15 -11.96 27.00 6.36
CA SER A 15 -10.79 26.67 7.16
C SER A 15 -9.82 27.83 7.22
N THR A 16 -8.87 27.77 8.14
CA THR A 16 -7.82 28.78 8.29
C THR A 16 -6.66 28.50 7.34
N ALA A 17 -6.05 29.55 6.80
CA ALA A 17 -4.93 29.49 5.86
C ALA A 17 -3.60 29.26 6.59
N VAL A 18 -3.46 28.14 7.31
CA VAL A 18 -2.26 27.82 8.09
C VAL A 18 -1.66 26.48 7.66
N GLY A 19 -0.32 26.41 7.68
CA GLY A 19 0.41 25.18 7.35
C GLY A 19 0.11 24.70 5.93
N GLY A 20 -0.14 23.40 5.78
CA GLY A 20 -0.42 22.74 4.50
C GLY A 20 -1.91 22.70 4.11
N VAL A 21 -2.78 23.46 4.80
CA VAL A 21 -4.23 23.49 4.51
C VAL A 21 -4.55 24.08 3.13
N PRO A 22 -3.92 25.18 2.69
CA PRO A 22 -4.19 25.76 1.36
C PRO A 22 -3.94 24.80 0.18
N GLU A 23 -3.12 23.77 0.36
CA GLU A 23 -2.76 22.79 -0.65
C GLU A 23 -3.76 21.61 -0.72
N VAL A 24 -4.65 21.46 0.26
CA VAL A 24 -5.57 20.31 0.36
C VAL A 24 -6.71 20.39 -0.66
N LEU A 25 -7.26 21.59 -0.90
CA LEU A 25 -8.39 21.77 -1.81
C LEU A 25 -8.15 22.98 -2.73
N PRO A 26 -8.71 22.96 -3.95
CA PRO A 26 -8.67 24.11 -4.84
C PRO A 26 -9.30 25.36 -4.19
N PRO A 27 -8.81 26.58 -4.48
CA PRO A 27 -9.33 27.82 -3.87
C PRO A 27 -10.83 28.08 -4.11
N ASP A 28 -11.42 27.46 -5.13
CA ASP A 28 -12.85 27.57 -5.42
C ASP A 28 -13.72 26.62 -4.58
N MET A 29 -13.15 25.59 -3.97
CA MET A 29 -13.86 24.59 -3.15
C MET A 29 -13.80 24.86 -1.64
N ILE A 30 -12.86 25.70 -1.20
CA ILE A 30 -12.66 26.03 0.21
C ILE A 30 -12.63 27.55 0.40
N VAL A 31 -13.21 28.04 1.49
CA VAL A 31 -13.03 29.42 1.94
C VAL A 31 -11.90 29.42 2.96
N LEU A 32 -10.78 30.04 2.58
CA LEU A 32 -9.62 30.17 3.46
C LEU A 32 -9.64 31.53 4.16
N THR A 33 -9.44 31.51 5.47
CA THR A 33 -9.48 32.70 6.32
C THR A 33 -8.20 32.88 7.13
N GLU A 34 -7.99 34.07 7.65
CA GLU A 34 -6.99 34.31 8.70
C GLU A 34 -7.30 33.45 9.94
N PRO A 35 -6.30 33.01 10.73
CA PRO A 35 -6.52 32.23 11.95
C PRO A 35 -6.93 33.11 13.14
N SER A 36 -7.95 33.95 12.92
CA SER A 36 -8.56 34.85 13.90
C SER A 36 -10.07 34.57 14.01
N ALA A 37 -10.69 35.01 15.11
CA ALA A 37 -12.13 34.83 15.29
C ALA A 37 -12.92 35.63 14.24
N GLU A 38 -12.47 36.85 13.96
CA GLU A 38 -12.99 37.73 12.93
C GLU A 38 -12.85 37.09 11.54
N GLY A 39 -11.66 36.55 11.21
CA GLY A 39 -11.44 35.86 9.94
C GLY A 39 -12.37 34.66 9.75
N LEU A 40 -12.57 33.84 10.77
CA LEU A 40 -13.52 32.72 10.71
C LEU A 40 -14.97 33.18 10.54
N LEU A 41 -15.37 34.26 11.22
CA LEU A 41 -16.71 34.83 11.06
C LEU A 41 -16.94 35.28 9.61
N GLU A 42 -16.01 36.04 9.03
CA GLU A 42 -16.06 36.46 7.62
C GLU A 42 -16.15 35.25 6.67
N GLY A 43 -15.37 34.19 6.94
CA GLY A 43 -15.42 32.96 6.15
C GLY A 43 -16.76 32.23 6.24
N ILE A 44 -17.37 32.18 7.42
CA ILE A 44 -18.69 31.58 7.62
C ILE A 44 -19.78 32.40 6.92
N GLU A 45 -19.74 33.74 7.01
CA GLU A 45 -20.65 34.62 6.28
C GLU A 45 -20.55 34.41 4.77
N CYS A 46 -19.32 34.31 4.24
CA CYS A 46 -19.08 33.96 2.84
C CYS A 46 -19.64 32.56 2.49
N ALA A 47 -19.47 31.58 3.38
CA ALA A 47 -19.98 30.23 3.17
C ALA A 47 -21.50 30.19 3.12
N ILE A 48 -22.20 30.89 4.01
CA ILE A 48 -23.67 30.98 4.03
C ILE A 48 -24.20 31.51 2.69
N GLN A 49 -23.55 32.52 2.12
CA GLN A 49 -23.91 33.06 0.80
C GLN A 49 -23.66 32.06 -0.35
N ARG A 50 -22.70 31.14 -0.19
CA ARG A 50 -22.39 30.10 -1.18
C ARG A 50 -23.32 28.88 -1.12
N VAL A 51 -23.92 28.57 0.03
CA VAL A 51 -24.78 27.38 0.23
C VAL A 51 -25.91 27.27 -0.80
N PRO A 52 -26.66 28.33 -1.16
CA PRO A 52 -27.74 28.21 -2.16
C PRO A 52 -27.26 27.87 -3.57
N HIS A 53 -25.99 28.12 -3.87
CA HIS A 53 -25.38 27.90 -5.19
C HIS A 53 -24.52 26.63 -5.23
N GLN A 54 -24.45 25.89 -4.13
CA GLN A 54 -23.72 24.63 -4.05
C GLN A 54 -24.33 23.58 -4.96
N ARG A 55 -23.47 22.76 -5.57
CA ARG A 55 -23.83 21.57 -6.33
C ARG A 55 -23.12 20.37 -5.71
N PRO A 56 -23.71 19.74 -4.67
CA PRO A 56 -23.06 18.71 -3.86
C PRO A 56 -22.49 17.55 -4.68
N LEU A 57 -23.23 17.07 -5.69
CA LEU A 57 -22.80 15.96 -6.54
C LEU A 57 -21.60 16.32 -7.42
N GLU A 58 -21.60 17.52 -8.02
CA GLU A 58 -20.46 17.99 -8.82
C GLU A 58 -19.21 18.13 -7.95
N GLN A 59 -19.38 18.62 -6.73
CA GLN A 59 -18.27 18.74 -5.79
C GLN A 59 -17.72 17.37 -5.37
N HIS A 60 -18.59 16.42 -5.02
CA HIS A 60 -18.19 15.05 -4.69
C HIS A 60 -17.37 14.42 -5.83
N LEU A 61 -17.85 14.54 -7.07
CA LEU A 61 -17.18 13.99 -8.24
C LEU A 61 -15.80 14.64 -8.45
N ARG A 62 -15.66 15.95 -8.24
CA ARG A 62 -14.33 16.61 -8.29
C ARG A 62 -13.38 16.04 -7.24
N VAL A 63 -13.81 15.89 -5.99
CA VAL A 63 -12.95 15.33 -4.93
C VAL A 63 -12.48 13.92 -5.28
N ARG A 64 -13.37 13.07 -5.80
CA ARG A 64 -13.04 11.71 -6.26
C ARG A 64 -11.92 11.68 -7.29
N HIS A 65 -11.86 12.66 -8.20
CA HIS A 65 -10.84 12.73 -9.23
C HIS A 65 -9.51 13.32 -8.73
N MET A 66 -9.53 14.09 -7.64
CA MET A 66 -8.35 14.72 -7.05
C MET A 66 -7.65 13.84 -6.02
N TYR A 67 -8.42 13.03 -5.28
CA TYR A 67 -7.93 12.17 -4.21
C TYR A 67 -8.37 10.72 -4.45
N ASP A 68 -7.46 9.91 -5.02
CA ASP A 68 -7.65 8.46 -5.17
C ASP A 68 -6.70 7.70 -4.24
N TRP A 69 -7.27 7.08 -3.21
CA TRP A 69 -6.52 6.24 -2.28
C TRP A 69 -5.86 5.05 -2.96
N ASN A 70 -6.39 4.54 -4.07
CA ASN A 70 -5.77 3.44 -4.80
C ASN A 70 -4.46 3.88 -5.47
N ASP A 71 -4.41 5.10 -6.00
CA ASP A 71 -3.19 5.65 -6.58
C ASP A 71 -2.15 5.94 -5.49
N VAL A 72 -2.56 6.52 -4.36
CA VAL A 72 -1.68 6.72 -3.20
C VAL A 72 -1.13 5.38 -2.70
N ALA A 73 -1.99 4.37 -2.54
CA ALA A 73 -1.60 3.04 -2.12
C ALA A 73 -0.60 2.41 -3.10
N ARG A 74 -0.87 2.48 -4.41
CA ARG A 74 0.00 1.94 -5.46
C ARG A 74 1.37 2.62 -5.50
N ARG A 75 1.41 3.95 -5.38
CA ARG A 75 2.69 4.70 -5.36
C ARG A 75 3.47 4.41 -4.09
N THR A 76 2.77 4.32 -2.96
CA THR A 76 3.38 4.01 -1.67
C THR A 76 3.93 2.58 -1.68
N SER A 77 3.15 1.60 -2.15
CA SER A 77 3.59 0.20 -2.24
C SER A 77 4.82 0.07 -3.14
N ALA A 78 4.86 0.77 -4.29
CA ALA A 78 6.02 0.76 -5.17
C ALA A 78 7.31 1.26 -4.47
N VAL A 79 7.20 2.23 -3.56
CA VAL A 79 8.36 2.66 -2.75
C VAL A 79 8.78 1.56 -1.80
N TYR A 80 7.84 0.94 -1.09
CA TYR A 80 8.16 -0.19 -0.20
C TYR A 80 8.79 -1.35 -0.97
N ASP A 81 8.27 -1.70 -2.15
CA ASP A 81 8.83 -2.75 -3.00
C ASP A 81 10.25 -2.40 -3.47
N SER A 82 10.49 -1.13 -3.82
CA SER A 82 11.83 -0.66 -4.18
C SER A 82 12.83 -0.74 -3.02
N VAL A 83 12.38 -0.42 -1.79
CA VAL A 83 13.19 -0.50 -0.58
C VAL A 83 13.44 -1.95 -0.19
N ALA A 84 12.44 -2.82 -0.32
CA ALA A 84 12.57 -4.25 -0.06
C ALA A 84 13.51 -4.95 -1.05
N ALA A 85 13.47 -4.55 -2.33
CA ALA A 85 14.43 -4.99 -3.34
C ALA A 85 15.83 -4.39 -3.14
N SER A 86 15.96 -3.32 -2.35
CA SER A 86 17.26 -2.80 -1.96
C SER A 86 17.89 -3.76 -0.98
N CYS A 87 18.94 -4.48 -1.39
CA CYS A 87 19.75 -5.32 -0.50
C CYS A 87 20.54 -4.45 0.51
N ARG A 88 19.84 -3.84 1.46
CA ARG A 88 20.44 -3.08 2.54
C ARG A 88 20.74 -4.03 3.69
N ASP A 89 22.02 -4.13 4.04
CA ASP A 89 22.43 -4.83 5.25
C ASP A 89 22.06 -3.97 6.47
N ASP A 90 20.98 -4.37 7.15
CA ASP A 90 20.49 -3.74 8.37
C ASP A 90 20.97 -4.42 9.65
N SER A 91 21.97 -5.31 9.54
CA SER A 91 22.69 -5.80 10.69
C SER A 91 23.31 -4.64 11.48
N LEU A 92 23.35 -4.78 12.80
CA LEU A 92 23.97 -3.81 13.69
C LEU A 92 25.41 -3.44 13.30
N PRO A 93 26.31 -4.39 12.95
CA PRO A 93 27.66 -4.01 12.52
C PRO A 93 27.65 -3.19 11.22
N ALA A 94 26.83 -3.53 10.23
CA ALA A 94 26.73 -2.75 8.99
C ALA A 94 26.14 -1.35 9.24
N ARG A 95 25.18 -1.22 10.15
CA ARG A 95 24.62 0.08 10.58
C ARG A 95 25.64 0.93 11.33
N LEU A 96 26.39 0.34 12.27
CA LEU A 96 27.44 1.03 13.02
C LEU A 96 28.57 1.49 12.11
N ALA A 97 29.00 0.67 11.16
CA ALA A 97 29.99 1.05 10.16
C ALA A 97 29.54 2.28 9.35
N ARG A 98 28.27 2.33 8.94
CA ARG A 98 27.68 3.48 8.24
C ARG A 98 27.64 4.75 9.11
N TYR A 99 27.31 4.63 10.39
CA TYR A 99 27.30 5.78 11.30
C TYR A 99 28.70 6.32 11.57
N LEU A 100 29.68 5.45 11.82
CA LEU A 100 31.06 5.85 12.04
C LEU A 100 31.67 6.52 10.79
N ALA A 101 31.24 6.14 9.58
CA ALA A 101 31.63 6.79 8.33
C ALA A 101 31.08 8.22 8.17
N ALA A 102 30.01 8.60 8.90
CA ALA A 102 29.40 9.93 8.82
C ALA A 102 30.17 11.01 9.62
N GLY A 103 31.26 10.64 10.31
CA GLY A 103 32.18 11.58 10.98
C GLY A 103 32.45 11.21 12.44
N ARG A 104 33.62 11.62 12.95
CA ARG A 104 34.15 11.13 14.24
C ARG A 104 33.30 11.51 15.46
N TRP A 105 32.67 12.68 15.47
CA TRP A 105 31.84 13.13 16.60
C TRP A 105 30.37 12.74 16.41
N VAL A 106 29.78 13.13 15.29
CA VAL A 106 28.36 12.86 14.96
C VAL A 106 28.11 11.36 14.80
N GLY A 107 29.00 10.66 14.11
CA GLY A 107 28.92 9.21 13.93
C GLY A 107 29.10 8.43 15.23
N ALA A 108 29.99 8.87 16.11
CA ALA A 108 30.15 8.28 17.44
C ALA A 108 28.88 8.46 18.30
N LEU A 109 28.28 9.65 18.29
CA LEU A 109 27.02 9.91 18.97
C LEU A 109 25.90 8.98 18.45
N PHE A 110 25.69 8.90 17.14
CA PHE A 110 24.68 8.01 16.56
C PHE A 110 24.96 6.54 16.81
N SER A 111 26.23 6.13 16.86
CA SER A 111 26.62 4.76 17.20
C SER A 111 26.28 4.41 18.64
N VAL A 112 26.55 5.31 19.59
CA VAL A 112 26.15 5.12 21.00
C VAL A 112 24.64 5.02 21.12
N VAL A 113 23.89 5.91 20.47
CA VAL A 113 22.42 5.86 20.45
C VAL A 113 21.92 4.52 19.89
N ALA A 114 22.47 4.06 18.77
CA ALA A 114 22.08 2.79 18.16
C ALA A 114 22.34 1.58 19.08
N VAL A 115 23.48 1.54 19.77
CA VAL A 115 23.79 0.50 20.75
C VAL A 115 22.83 0.57 21.94
N LEU A 116 22.56 1.77 22.47
CA LEU A 116 21.60 1.95 23.55
C LEU A 116 20.19 1.50 23.16
N SER A 117 19.74 1.79 21.94
CA SER A 117 18.44 1.31 21.43
C SER A 117 18.37 -0.21 21.38
N VAL A 118 19.44 -0.88 20.96
CA VAL A 118 19.50 -2.36 20.97
C VAL A 118 19.50 -2.89 22.40
N LEU A 119 20.23 -2.26 23.32
CA LEU A 119 20.24 -2.65 24.72
C LEU A 119 18.85 -2.49 25.36
N GLN A 120 18.14 -1.40 25.06
CA GLN A 120 16.76 -1.17 25.47
C GLN A 120 15.83 -2.26 24.92
N LEU A 121 15.98 -2.66 23.64
CA LEU A 121 15.21 -3.75 23.05
C LEU A 121 15.49 -5.09 23.74
N ARG A 122 16.76 -5.43 24.01
CA ARG A 122 17.11 -6.67 24.74
C ARG A 122 16.57 -6.69 26.17
N LEU A 123 16.61 -5.55 26.85
CA LEU A 123 16.02 -5.41 28.19
C LEU A 123 14.49 -5.55 28.13
N ALA A 124 13.85 -4.98 27.11
CA ALA A 124 12.42 -5.13 26.88
C ALA A 124 12.04 -6.58 26.56
N GLU A 125 12.80 -7.29 25.72
CA GLU A 125 12.61 -8.73 25.45
C GLU A 125 12.77 -9.58 26.72
N TRP A 126 13.68 -9.20 27.64
CA TRP A 126 13.83 -9.88 28.92
C TRP A 126 12.63 -9.67 29.84
N TRP A 127 12.03 -8.48 29.83
CA TRP A 127 10.84 -8.17 30.65
C TRP A 127 9.54 -8.70 30.05
N ARG A 128 9.40 -8.67 28.73
CA ARG A 128 8.27 -9.26 28.00
C ARG A 128 8.81 -10.01 26.79
N PRO A 129 8.82 -11.36 26.82
CA PRO A 129 9.39 -12.13 25.74
C PRO A 129 8.65 -11.86 24.44
N ALA A 130 9.39 -11.81 23.33
CA ALA A 130 8.85 -11.60 21.99
C ALA A 130 7.77 -12.63 21.61
N SER A 131 7.81 -13.84 22.20
CA SER A 131 6.79 -14.89 22.02
C SER A 131 5.41 -14.53 22.58
N ALA A 132 5.29 -13.48 23.38
CA ALA A 132 4.01 -12.97 23.87
C ALA A 132 3.34 -12.01 22.88
N PHE A 133 4.02 -11.62 21.80
CA PHE A 133 3.52 -10.73 20.77
C PHE A 133 3.38 -11.49 19.44
N ASP A 134 2.34 -11.15 18.70
CA ASP A 134 2.19 -11.63 17.33
C ASP A 134 3.22 -10.93 16.44
N VAL A 135 4.00 -11.70 15.68
CA VAL A 135 5.02 -11.15 14.80
C VAL A 135 4.31 -10.60 13.58
N ALA A 136 4.35 -9.27 13.41
CA ALA A 136 3.87 -8.65 12.19
C ALA A 136 4.67 -9.21 11.01
N PRO A 137 4.01 -9.76 9.97
CA PRO A 137 4.73 -10.27 8.80
C PRO A 137 5.50 -9.12 8.14
N ASP A 138 6.69 -9.43 7.63
CA ASP A 138 7.45 -8.44 6.88
C ASP A 138 6.76 -8.13 5.55
N TRP A 139 6.95 -6.90 5.05
CA TRP A 139 6.31 -6.42 3.81
C TRP A 139 6.53 -7.36 2.61
N CYS A 140 7.73 -7.96 2.53
CA CYS A 140 8.09 -8.96 1.52
C CYS A 140 7.28 -10.25 1.65
N GLU A 141 7.09 -10.75 2.87
CA GLU A 141 6.36 -11.98 3.13
C GLU A 141 4.87 -11.81 2.78
N LEU A 142 4.28 -10.67 3.14
CA LEU A 142 2.91 -10.33 2.77
C LEU A 142 2.66 -10.35 1.25
N HIS A 143 3.59 -9.82 0.44
CA HIS A 143 3.45 -9.82 -1.03
C HIS A 143 3.59 -11.24 -1.61
N LEU A 144 4.49 -12.06 -1.08
CA LEU A 144 4.64 -13.46 -1.51
C LEU A 144 3.38 -14.27 -1.19
N HIS A 145 2.79 -14.08 -0.01
CA HIS A 145 1.54 -14.74 0.39
C HIS A 145 0.34 -14.24 -0.44
N ALA A 146 0.25 -12.95 -0.72
CA ALA A 146 -0.80 -12.38 -1.57
C ALA A 146 -0.70 -12.89 -3.02
N ALA A 147 0.51 -12.94 -3.59
CA ALA A 147 0.74 -13.45 -4.95
C ALA A 147 0.45 -14.97 -5.05
N ALA A 148 0.81 -15.75 -4.03
CA ALA A 148 0.45 -17.17 -3.95
C ALA A 148 -1.07 -17.38 -3.85
N ALA A 149 -1.76 -16.57 -3.04
CA ALA A 149 -3.21 -16.64 -2.90
C ALA A 149 -3.95 -16.27 -4.21
N SER A 150 -3.45 -15.30 -4.99
CA SER A 150 -4.03 -14.99 -6.30
C SER A 150 -3.78 -16.09 -7.34
N ALA A 151 -2.64 -16.78 -7.28
CA ALA A 151 -2.32 -17.88 -8.21
C ALA A 151 -3.18 -19.13 -7.99
N ASP A 152 -3.58 -19.42 -6.74
CA ASP A 152 -4.49 -20.53 -6.43
C ASP A 152 -5.94 -20.27 -6.89
N VAL A 153 -6.38 -19.01 -6.92
CA VAL A 153 -7.73 -18.63 -7.38
C VAL A 153 -7.89 -18.76 -8.91
N ASP A 154 -6.81 -18.55 -9.67
CA ASP A 154 -6.82 -18.62 -11.14
C ASP A 154 -6.62 -20.04 -11.71
N THR A 155 -6.52 -21.07 -10.86
CA THR A 155 -6.49 -22.47 -11.33
C THR A 155 -7.93 -22.95 -11.59
N PRO A 156 -8.37 -23.14 -12.84
CA PRO A 156 -9.73 -23.61 -13.09
C PRO A 156 -9.85 -25.04 -12.57
N GLY A 157 -10.82 -25.27 -11.68
CA GLY A 157 -11.13 -26.60 -11.17
C GLY A 157 -11.33 -27.59 -12.31
N ALA A 158 -10.45 -28.59 -12.38
CA ALA A 158 -10.64 -29.79 -13.19
C ALA A 158 -11.76 -30.64 -12.55
N GLY A 159 -13.00 -30.20 -12.76
CA GLY A 159 -14.22 -30.85 -12.29
C GLY A 159 -15.09 -31.33 -13.45
N ALA A 160 -15.12 -32.66 -13.61
CA ALA A 160 -16.21 -33.45 -14.18
C ALA A 160 -16.59 -33.30 -15.68
N ARG A 161 -16.37 -34.39 -16.43
CA ARG A 161 -17.35 -34.86 -17.42
C ARG A 161 -17.32 -36.38 -17.54
N GLY A 162 -18.19 -37.04 -16.79
CA GLY A 162 -18.61 -38.39 -17.08
C GLY A 162 -19.73 -38.37 -18.12
N THR A 163 -19.62 -39.17 -19.18
CA THR A 163 -20.78 -39.73 -19.90
C THR A 163 -20.45 -41.13 -20.41
N ARG A 164 -21.37 -42.07 -20.15
CA ARG A 164 -21.37 -43.48 -20.58
C ARG A 164 -21.53 -43.61 -22.10
N ARG A 165 -20.94 -44.66 -22.69
CA ARG A 165 -21.70 -45.62 -23.52
C ARG A 165 -21.00 -46.97 -23.64
N ALA A 166 -21.82 -48.01 -23.74
CA ALA A 166 -21.53 -49.41 -23.54
C ALA A 166 -21.14 -50.17 -24.82
N ALA A 167 -20.53 -51.34 -24.58
CA ALA A 167 -20.64 -52.60 -25.32
C ALA A 167 -20.23 -52.67 -26.81
N GLY A 168 -19.32 -53.61 -27.11
CA GLY A 168 -19.24 -54.23 -28.44
C GLY A 168 -17.84 -54.66 -28.90
N THR A 169 -17.49 -55.92 -28.59
CA THR A 169 -16.89 -56.87 -29.55
C THR A 169 -15.44 -56.66 -30.02
N MET A 170 -14.53 -57.50 -29.51
CA MET A 170 -13.29 -57.90 -30.19
C MET A 170 -13.62 -58.60 -31.53
N PRO A 171 -12.78 -58.44 -32.56
CA PRO A 171 -11.90 -59.58 -32.86
C PRO A 171 -10.48 -59.23 -33.31
N THR A 172 -9.71 -60.31 -33.27
CA THR A 172 -8.34 -60.65 -33.63
C THR A 172 -7.85 -60.32 -35.06
N ASN A 173 -6.53 -60.50 -35.22
CA ASN A 173 -5.73 -60.74 -36.44
C ASN A 173 -5.24 -59.51 -37.22
N VAL A 174 -4.08 -59.47 -37.91
CA VAL A 174 -2.80 -60.20 -37.97
C VAL A 174 -2.09 -59.56 -39.19
N HIS A 175 -0.76 -59.47 -39.13
CA HIS A 175 0.17 -59.26 -40.27
C HIS A 175 0.13 -57.93 -41.05
N GLY A 176 1.32 -57.31 -41.12
CA GLY A 176 1.65 -56.28 -42.09
C GLY A 176 3.11 -55.85 -41.95
N GLN A 177 4.02 -56.64 -42.52
CA GLN A 177 5.45 -56.33 -42.65
C GLN A 177 5.70 -55.11 -43.57
N ASN A 178 6.89 -54.53 -43.37
CA ASN A 178 7.81 -53.93 -44.37
C ASN A 178 7.84 -52.41 -44.62
N GLY A 179 9.09 -51.91 -44.65
CA GLY A 179 9.55 -50.68 -45.31
C GLY A 179 10.16 -49.66 -44.35
N ALA A 180 11.43 -49.72 -43.93
CA ALA A 180 12.67 -49.46 -44.67
C ALA A 180 12.79 -48.04 -45.27
N MET A 181 13.62 -47.19 -44.63
CA MET A 181 14.51 -46.11 -45.15
C MET A 181 14.76 -45.12 -44.01
N MET A 182 15.91 -45.02 -43.33
CA MET A 182 17.28 -44.80 -43.78
C MET A 182 17.50 -43.46 -44.51
N ARG A 183 18.01 -42.46 -43.78
CA ARG A 183 19.17 -41.57 -44.06
C ARG A 183 19.02 -40.33 -43.16
N ARG A 184 19.88 -40.22 -42.16
CA ARG A 184 21.17 -39.50 -42.14
C ARG A 184 20.99 -38.00 -42.07
#